data_AF-A0A6P3X497-F1
#
_entry.id   AF-A0A6P3X497-F1
#
_cell.length_a   1.000
_cell.length_b   1.000
_cell.length_c   1.000
_cell.angle_alpha   90.00
_cell.angle_beta   90.00
_cell.angle_gamma   90.00
#
_symmetry.space_group_name_H-M   'P 1'
#
loop_
_entity.id
_entity.type
_entity.pdbx_description
1 polymer ?
#
loop_
_entity_poly.entity_id
_entity_poly.type
_entity_poly.pdbx_seq_one_letter_code
_entity_poly.pdbx_strand_id
1 'polypeptide(L)'
;MDRDYFLLIAVLLPALLLHDEMIVSATSPVFTFIHDIIQHNIAGAPVVHQKTEWDFDPEVGKQRRARYEQENGRFGEIAIAKIGMGIGYKGPWGKLVDN
;
A
#
# COMPACT_ATOMS: atom_id res chain seq x y z
N MET A 1 39.22 -48.21 -13.05
CA MET A 1 38.03 -47.44 -12.61
C MET A 1 36.91 -47.85 -13.55
N ASP A 2 35.97 -48.66 -13.06
CA ASP A 2 35.11 -49.46 -13.91
C ASP A 2 34.09 -48.60 -14.65
N ARG A 3 33.94 -48.89 -15.95
CA ARG A 3 33.04 -48.21 -16.91
C ARG A 3 31.62 -48.04 -16.35
N ASP A 4 31.20 -48.96 -15.50
CA ASP A 4 29.87 -48.98 -14.90
C ASP A 4 29.68 -47.85 -13.86
N TYR A 5 30.72 -47.50 -13.10
CA TYR A 5 30.68 -46.31 -12.23
C TYR A 5 30.66 -45.01 -13.03
N PHE A 6 31.35 -44.97 -14.17
CA PHE A 6 31.38 -43.81 -15.04
C PHE A 6 30.00 -43.54 -15.64
N LEU A 7 29.29 -44.59 -16.05
CA LEU A 7 27.91 -44.50 -16.55
C LEU A 7 26.93 -44.09 -15.46
N LEU A 8 27.08 -44.62 -14.24
CA LEU A 8 26.24 -44.23 -13.10
C LEU A 8 26.41 -42.75 -12.75
N ILE A 9 27.65 -42.25 -12.69
CA ILE A 9 27.94 -40.84 -12.41
C ILE A 9 27.44 -39.95 -13.56
N ALA A 10 27.64 -40.36 -14.81
CA ALA A 10 27.21 -39.61 -15.99
C ALA A 10 25.67 -39.48 -16.10
N VAL A 11 24.90 -40.33 -15.43
CA VAL A 11 23.43 -40.24 -15.38
C VAL A 11 22.94 -39.56 -14.10
N LEU A 12 23.51 -39.92 -12.94
CA LEU A 12 23.10 -39.36 -11.65
C LEU A 12 23.45 -37.89 -11.50
N LEU A 13 24.62 -37.45 -11.99
CA LEU A 13 25.07 -36.06 -11.86
C LEU A 13 24.18 -35.08 -12.63
N PRO A 14 23.84 -35.29 -13.93
CA PRO A 14 22.89 -34.42 -14.61
C PRO A 14 21.47 -34.55 -14.08
N ALA A 15 21.02 -35.74 -13.63
CA ALA A 15 19.70 -35.88 -13.00
C ALA A 15 19.59 -35.08 -11.69
N LEU A 16 20.68 -35.00 -10.90
CA LEU A 16 20.75 -34.20 -9.68
C LEU A 16 20.86 -32.70 -9.98
N LEU A 17 21.61 -32.32 -11.03
CA LEU A 17 21.79 -30.91 -11.42
C LEU A 17 20.57 -30.31 -12.13
N LEU A 18 19.80 -31.13 -12.87
CA LEU A 18 18.57 -30.70 -13.56
C LEU A 18 17.34 -30.57 -12.64
N HIS A 19 17.42 -31.06 -11.39
CA HIS A 19 16.37 -30.86 -10.39
C HIS A 19 16.20 -29.38 -10.02
N ASP A 20 17.29 -28.61 -9.98
CA ASP A 20 17.28 -27.22 -9.50
C ASP A 20 16.57 -26.27 -10.47
N GLU A 21 16.64 -26.52 -11.78
CA GLU A 21 15.95 -25.70 -12.79
C GLU A 21 14.43 -25.87 -12.74
N MET A 22 13.93 -27.03 -12.29
CA MET A 22 12.49 -27.27 -12.17
C MET A 22 11.86 -26.56 -10.97
N ILE A 23 12.65 -26.20 -9.95
CA ILE A 23 12.19 -25.48 -8.76
C ILE A 23 12.07 -23.97 -9.04
N VAL A 24 12.90 -23.43 -9.93
CA VAL A 24 12.96 -21.97 -10.19
C VAL A 24 11.87 -21.49 -11.16
N SER A 25 11.30 -22.37 -11.99
CA SER A 25 10.20 -21.99 -12.90
C SER A 25 8.80 -22.05 -12.27
N ALA A 26 8.69 -22.40 -10.99
CA ALA A 26 7.45 -22.42 -10.23
C ALA A 26 7.50 -21.34 -9.13
N THR A 27 7.52 -20.06 -9.55
CA THR A 27 6.77 -19.07 -8.75
C THR A 27 5.31 -19.53 -8.81
N SER A 28 4.95 -20.39 -7.87
CA SER A 28 3.73 -21.18 -7.89
C SER A 28 2.52 -20.25 -8.04
N PRO A 29 1.51 -20.59 -8.86
CA PRO A 29 0.23 -19.88 -8.88
C PRO A 29 -0.35 -19.67 -7.47
N VAL A 30 -0.05 -20.60 -6.54
CA VAL A 30 -0.41 -20.52 -5.13
C VAL A 30 0.33 -19.39 -4.41
N PHE A 31 1.62 -19.19 -4.69
CA PHE A 31 2.40 -18.10 -4.12
C PHE A 31 1.86 -16.75 -4.59
N THR A 32 1.62 -16.59 -5.89
CA THR A 32 1.03 -15.37 -6.46
C THR A 32 -0.36 -15.11 -5.88
N PHE A 33 -1.19 -16.14 -5.75
CA PHE A 33 -2.52 -16.02 -5.15
C PHE A 33 -2.47 -15.58 -3.67
N ILE A 34 -1.61 -16.19 -2.86
CA ILE A 34 -1.43 -15.82 -1.45
C ILE A 34 -0.89 -14.39 -1.34
N HIS A 35 0.13 -14.08 -2.13
CA HIS A 35 0.71 -12.73 -2.21
C HIS A 35 -0.37 -11.69 -2.54
N ASP A 36 -1.18 -11.94 -3.56
CA ASP A 36 -2.19 -10.99 -4.03
C ASP A 36 -3.32 -10.79 -3.00
N ILE A 37 -3.75 -11.84 -2.30
CA ILE A 37 -4.71 -11.74 -1.20
C ILE A 37 -4.16 -10.87 -0.08
N ILE A 38 -2.92 -11.15 0.35
CA ILE A 38 -2.29 -10.40 1.44
C ILE A 38 -2.12 -8.94 1.04
N GLN A 39 -1.64 -8.68 -0.17
CA GLN A 39 -1.44 -7.33 -0.69
C GLN A 39 -2.76 -6.55 -0.76
N HIS A 40 -3.83 -7.13 -1.33
CA HIS A 40 -5.11 -6.44 -1.47
C HIS A 40 -5.79 -6.15 -0.13
N ASN A 41 -5.63 -7.01 0.87
CA ASN A 41 -6.29 -6.82 2.17
C ASN A 41 -5.49 -5.94 3.14
N ILE A 42 -4.15 -5.99 3.11
CA ILE A 42 -3.31 -5.22 4.03
C ILE A 42 -2.94 -3.86 3.45
N ALA A 43 -2.53 -3.83 2.17
CA ALA A 43 -2.00 -2.64 1.51
C ALA A 43 -3.00 -2.00 0.54
N GLY A 44 -4.13 -2.66 0.24
CA GLY A 44 -5.03 -2.27 -0.84
C GLY A 44 -4.53 -2.73 -2.22
N ALA A 45 -5.38 -2.59 -3.24
CA ALA A 45 -4.91 -2.76 -4.62
C ALA A 45 -3.72 -1.82 -4.87
N PRO A 46 -2.69 -2.24 -5.63
CA PRO A 46 -1.58 -1.36 -6.03
C PRO A 46 -2.09 -0.29 -7.01
N VAL A 47 -2.91 0.63 -6.52
CA VAL A 47 -3.30 1.84 -7.21
C VAL A 47 -2.09 2.73 -7.14
N VAL A 48 -1.44 2.93 -8.29
CA VAL A 48 -0.36 3.90 -8.45
C VAL A 48 -0.83 5.21 -7.83
N HIS A 49 -0.12 5.70 -6.81
CA HIS A 49 -0.43 6.94 -6.11
C HIS A 49 -0.73 8.02 -7.15
N GLN A 50 -1.98 8.53 -7.15
CA GLN A 50 -2.38 9.58 -8.07
C GLN A 50 -1.51 10.81 -7.77
N LYS A 51 -0.91 11.40 -8.80
CA LYS A 51 -0.21 12.66 -8.64
C LYS A 51 -1.25 13.73 -8.29
N THR A 52 -1.28 14.14 -7.03
CA THR A 52 -2.09 15.25 -6.57
C THR A 52 -1.24 16.50 -6.54
N GLU A 53 -1.63 17.49 -7.33
CA GLU A 53 -1.06 18.84 -7.23
C GLU A 53 -1.80 19.61 -6.15
N TRP A 54 -1.05 20.19 -5.22
CA TRP A 54 -1.57 21.02 -4.16
C TRP A 54 -1.15 22.47 -4.41
N ASP A 55 -2.12 23.36 -4.52
CA ASP A 55 -1.87 24.80 -4.50
C ASP A 55 -1.58 25.24 -3.06
N PHE A 56 -0.33 25.02 -2.62
CA PHE A 56 0.11 25.33 -1.27
C PHE A 56 0.54 26.79 -1.17
N ASP A 57 -0.31 27.61 -0.56
CA ASP A 57 0.05 28.94 -0.09
C ASP A 57 0.34 28.93 1.43
N PRO A 58 1.57 29.21 1.87
CA PRO A 58 1.94 29.21 3.28
C PRO A 58 1.20 30.27 4.12
N GLU A 59 0.77 31.38 3.52
CA GLU A 59 0.04 32.44 4.22
C GLU A 59 -1.42 32.04 4.46
N VAL A 60 -2.03 31.32 3.51
CA VAL A 60 -3.38 30.77 3.66
C VAL A 60 -3.44 29.82 4.86
N GLY A 61 -2.40 29.04 5.11
CA GLY A 61 -2.31 28.18 6.30
C GLY A 61 -2.33 28.98 7.62
N LYS A 62 -1.57 30.07 7.69
CA LYS A 62 -1.54 30.96 8.86
C LYS A 62 -2.90 31.64 9.10
N GLN A 63 -3.51 32.16 8.03
CA GLN A 63 -4.83 32.81 8.10
C GLN A 63 -5.91 31.84 8.54
N ARG A 64 -5.94 30.62 7.96
CA ARG A 64 -6.90 29.57 8.34
C ARG A 64 -6.74 29.15 9.79
N ARG A 65 -5.49 29.05 10.30
CA ARG A 65 -5.24 28.77 11.72
C ARG A 65 -5.82 29.86 12.61
N ALA A 66 -5.46 31.13 12.37
CA ALA A 66 -5.94 32.24 13.19
C ALA A 66 -7.48 32.32 13.19
N ARG A 67 -8.10 32.12 12.02
CA ARG A 67 -9.55 32.06 11.90
C ARG A 67 -10.16 30.87 12.65
N TYR A 68 -9.56 29.69 12.54
CA TYR A 68 -10.03 28.52 13.26
C TYR A 68 -9.97 28.71 14.77
N GLU A 69 -8.85 29.23 15.30
CA GLU A 69 -8.68 29.51 16.73
C GLU A 69 -9.71 30.53 17.23
N GLN A 70 -10.00 31.57 16.43
CA GLN A 70 -11.02 32.56 16.75
C GLN A 70 -12.44 31.98 16.80
N GLU A 71 -12.77 31.06 15.88
CA GLU A 71 -14.11 30.48 15.76
C GLU A 71 -14.36 29.26 16.67
N ASN A 72 -13.30 28.55 17.05
CA ASN A 72 -13.37 27.22 17.66
C ASN A 72 -12.55 27.07 18.95
N GLY A 73 -11.83 28.12 19.37
CA GLY A 73 -10.93 28.07 20.52
C GLY A 73 -9.53 27.64 20.12
N ARG A 74 -8.53 27.98 20.95
CA ARG A 74 -7.11 27.76 20.64
C ARG A 74 -6.80 26.28 20.38
N PHE A 75 -7.51 25.39 21.06
CA PHE A 75 -7.36 23.94 20.95
C PHE A 75 -8.62 23.26 20.40
N GLY A 76 -9.57 24.02 19.85
CA GLY A 76 -10.81 23.47 19.31
C GLY A 76 -11.84 23.08 20.37
N GLU A 77 -11.69 23.53 21.63
CA GLU A 77 -12.62 23.24 22.73
C GLU A 77 -14.07 23.63 22.39
N ILE A 78 -14.28 24.73 21.67
CA ILE A 78 -15.60 25.18 21.21
C ILE A 78 -16.09 24.31 20.06
N ALA A 79 -15.20 23.87 19.16
CA ALA A 79 -15.57 22.91 18.10
C ALA A 79 -16.04 21.58 18.69
N ILE A 80 -15.32 21.05 19.69
CA ILE A 80 -15.71 19.81 20.39
C ILE A 80 -17.07 19.98 21.06
N ALA A 81 -17.31 21.11 21.74
CA ALA A 81 -18.60 21.39 22.35
C ALA A 81 -19.73 21.47 21.31
N LYS A 82 -19.51 22.16 20.19
CA LYS A 82 -20.47 22.26 19.07
C LYS A 82 -20.83 20.87 18.51
N ILE A 83 -19.83 20.00 18.32
CA ILE A 83 -20.02 18.61 17.90
C ILE A 83 -20.86 17.85 18.94
N GLY A 84 -20.52 17.95 20.23
CA GLY A 84 -21.25 17.29 21.32
C GLY A 84 -22.70 17.77 21.47
N MET A 85 -22.98 19.03 21.09
CA MET A 85 -24.33 19.60 21.06
C MET A 85 -25.08 19.30 19.75
N GLY A 86 -24.45 18.68 18.76
CA GLY A 86 -25.05 18.44 17.44
C GLY A 86 -25.24 19.70 16.59
N ILE A 87 -24.51 20.77 16.89
CA ILE A 87 -24.63 22.08 16.23
C ILE A 87 -23.44 22.27 15.27
N GLY A 88 -23.71 22.67 14.03
CA GLY A 88 -22.67 23.22 13.14
C GLY A 88 -21.89 22.21 12.28
N TYR A 89 -22.23 20.91 12.28
CA TYR A 89 -21.66 19.98 11.30
C TYR A 89 -22.55 19.88 10.06
N LYS A 90 -22.15 20.53 8.96
CA LYS A 90 -22.76 20.37 7.63
C LYS A 90 -21.67 20.38 6.55
N GLY A 91 -21.34 19.22 5.97
CA GLY A 91 -20.68 19.17 4.66
C GLY A 91 -19.82 17.93 4.38
N PRO A 92 -19.77 17.46 3.12
CA PRO A 92 -18.87 16.40 2.66
C PRO A 92 -17.44 16.97 2.53
N TRP A 93 -16.45 16.24 3.05
CA TRP A 93 -15.05 16.64 2.97
C TRP A 93 -14.51 16.39 1.55
N GLY A 94 -14.39 17.46 0.76
CA GLY A 94 -13.71 17.45 -0.54
C GLY A 94 -14.62 17.23 -1.74
N LYS A 95 -14.27 17.85 -2.88
CA LYS A 95 -14.81 17.49 -4.18
C LYS A 95 -13.93 16.40 -4.78
N LEU A 96 -14.54 15.31 -5.26
CA LEU A 96 -13.87 14.38 -6.15
C LEU A 96 -13.56 15.12 -7.46
N VAL A 97 -12.37 14.88 -8.01
CA VAL A 97 -12.00 15.36 -9.35
C VAL A 97 -12.39 14.26 -10.32
N ASP A 98 -13.31 14.54 -11.22
CA ASP A 98 -13.70 13.62 -12.30
C ASP A 98 -12.62 13.62 -13.39
N ASN A 99 -12.28 12.43 -13.90
CA ASN A 99 -11.35 12.21 -15.02
C ASN A 99 -11.95 12.67 -16.36
#